data_AF-A0A935VCA2-F1
#
_entry.id   AF-A0A935VCA2-F1
#
_cell.length_a   1.000
_cell.length_b   1.000
_cell.length_c   1.000
_cell.angle_alpha   90.00
_cell.angle_beta   90.00
_cell.angle_gamma   90.00
#
_symmetry.space_group_name_H-M   'P 1'
#
loop_
_entity.id
_entity.type
_entity.pdbx_description
1 polymer ?
#
loop_
_entity_poly.entity_id
_entity_poly.type
_entity_poly.pdbx_seq_one_letter_code
_entity_poly.pdbx_strand_id
1 'polypeptide(L)' 'MIDTIDPKTIDKPVARCSECDREVTHYNTFISSTNARSVICWQCLAREEKGFNAKRDYSRHGRRGVIPR' A
#
# COMPACT_ATOMS: atom_id res chain seq x y z
N MET A 1 1.21 35.02 -7.74
CA MET A 1 1.72 34.39 -6.51
C MET A 1 1.64 32.90 -6.74
N ILE A 2 2.76 32.18 -6.64
CA ILE A 2 2.76 30.72 -6.74
C ILE A 2 2.69 30.25 -5.30
N ASP A 3 1.51 29.80 -4.87
CA ASP A 3 1.33 29.28 -3.53
C ASP A 3 2.04 27.94 -3.45
N THR A 4 3.22 27.95 -2.81
CA THR A 4 4.00 26.75 -2.55
C THR A 4 3.34 26.00 -1.41
N ILE A 5 2.29 25.23 -1.72
CA ILE A 5 1.67 24.31 -0.76
C ILE A 5 2.69 23.20 -0.47
N ASP A 6 3.14 23.09 0.77
CA ASP A 6 4.00 21.98 1.18
C ASP A 6 3.21 20.67 0.98
N PRO A 7 3.69 19.72 0.15
CA PRO A 7 2.99 18.46 -0.08
C PRO A 7 2.80 17.62 1.19
N LYS A 8 3.47 17.97 2.30
CA LYS A 8 3.32 17.31 3.62
C LYS A 8 2.09 17.77 4.41
N THR A 9 1.48 18.92 4.07
CA THR A 9 0.25 19.41 4.73
C THR A 9 -1.03 19.10 3.94
N ILE A 10 -0.92 18.39 2.82
CA ILE A 10 -2.08 17.95 2.04
C ILE A 10 -2.60 16.63 2.62
N ASP A 11 -3.77 16.67 3.25
CA ASP A 11 -4.51 15.47 3.61
C ASP A 11 -4.83 14.67 2.34
N LYS A 12 -4.23 13.47 2.21
CA LYS A 12 -4.56 12.57 1.13
C LYS A 12 -5.95 11.98 1.37
N PRO A 13 -6.86 12.00 0.37
CA PRO A 13 -8.17 11.40 0.51
C PRO A 13 -8.04 9.90 0.76
N VAL A 14 -8.99 9.30 1.47
CA VAL A 14 -9.04 7.84 1.63
C VAL A 14 -9.21 7.21 0.24
N ALA A 15 -8.38 6.21 -0.07
CA ALA A 15 -8.45 5.49 -1.34
C ALA A 15 -8.51 3.98 -1.11
N ARG A 16 -9.13 3.27 -2.06
CA ARG A 16 -9.24 1.81 -2.03
C ARG A 16 -8.02 1.16 -2.69
N CYS A 17 -7.38 0.25 -1.98
CA CYS A 17 -6.26 -0.53 -2.50
C CYS A 17 -6.71 -1.52 -3.58
N SER A 18 -6.01 -1.57 -4.72
CA SER A 18 -6.25 -2.50 -5.83
C SER A 18 -5.92 -3.96 -5.48
N GLU A 19 -5.03 -4.20 -4.51
CA GLU A 19 -4.58 -5.56 -4.14
C GLU A 19 -5.45 -6.21 -3.03
N CYS A 20 -5.89 -5.42 -2.05
CA CYS A 20 -6.56 -5.94 -0.86
C CYS A 20 -7.94 -5.35 -0.60
N ASP A 21 -8.45 -4.50 -1.49
CA ASP A 21 -9.76 -3.85 -1.44
C ASP A 21 -10.04 -2.99 -0.20
N ARG A 22 -9.04 -2.75 0.65
CA ARG A 22 -9.22 -1.94 1.87
C ARG A 22 -9.17 -0.46 1.55
N GLU A 23 -10.02 0.30 2.23
CA GLU A 23 -9.94 1.75 2.29
C GLU A 23 -8.79 2.16 3.22
N VAL A 24 -7.87 2.96 2.71
CA VAL A 24 -6.64 3.36 3.40
C VAL A 24 -6.31 4.83 3.17
N THR A 25 -5.69 5.44 4.17
CA THR A 25 -5.13 6.81 4.08
C THR A 25 -3.66 6.81 3.63
N HIS A 26 -2.97 5.67 3.77
CA HIS A 26 -1.55 5.53 3.46
C HIS A 26 -1.36 4.58 2.27
N TYR A 27 -1.14 5.17 1.09
CA TYR A 27 -1.01 4.46 -0.18
C TYR A 27 -0.09 5.19 -1.15
N ASN A 28 0.42 4.42 -2.12
CA ASN A 28 1.12 4.91 -3.29
C ASN A 28 0.23 4.73 -4.52
N THR A 29 0.24 5.70 -5.42
CA THR A 29 -0.44 5.61 -6.71
C THR A 29 0.60 5.32 -7.78
N PHE A 30 0.41 4.22 -8.49
CA PHE A 30 1.23 3.84 -9.64
C PHE A 30 0.47 4.18 -10.92
N ILE A 31 1.22 4.57 -11.95
CA ILE A 31 0.68 4.92 -13.26
C ILE A 31 1.32 3.98 -14.27
N SER A 32 0.51 3.21 -15.00
CA SER A 32 0.98 2.34 -16.07
C SER A 32 1.31 3.14 -17.34
N SER A 33 1.96 2.50 -18.31
CA SER A 33 2.19 3.06 -19.65
C SER A 33 0.90 3.42 -20.41
N THR A 34 -0.24 2.82 -20.03
CA THR A 34 -1.56 3.12 -20.58
C THR A 34 -2.31 4.20 -19.79
N ASN A 35 -1.64 4.91 -18.88
CA ASN A 35 -2.23 5.87 -17.93
C ASN A 35 -3.27 5.27 -16.98
N ALA A 36 -3.29 3.94 -16.81
CA ALA A 36 -4.12 3.32 -15.78
C ALA A 36 -3.50 3.60 -14.41
N ARG A 37 -4.33 4.08 -13.48
CA ARG A 37 -3.92 4.37 -12.10
C ARG A 37 -4.27 3.19 -11.21
N SER A 38 -3.27 2.65 -10.52
CA SER A 38 -3.46 1.63 -9.49
C SER A 38 -3.03 2.18 -8.14
N VAL A 39 -3.90 2.04 -7.14
CA VAL A 39 -3.64 2.49 -5.78
C VAL A 39 -3.23 1.29 -4.95
N ILE A 40 -2.03 1.29 -4.39
CA ILE A 40 -1.53 0.18 -3.59
C ILE A 40 -1.22 0.70 -2.19
N CYS A 41 -1.80 0.06 -1.17
CA CYS A 41 -1.55 0.41 0.21
C CYS A 41 -0.12 0.02 0.62
N TRP A 42 0.43 0.75 1.58
CA TRP A 42 1.77 0.49 2.10
C TRP A 42 1.96 -0.93 2.65
N GLN A 43 0.90 -1.55 3.18
CA GLN A 43 0.96 -2.93 3.66
C GLN A 43 1.17 -3.94 2.54
N CYS A 44 0.55 -3.73 1.37
CA CYS A 44 0.75 -4.59 0.21
C CYS A 44 2.13 -4.36 -0.43
N LEU A 45 2.53 -3.09 -0.55
CA LEU A 45 3.85 -2.73 -1.08
C LEU A 45 4.98 -3.34 -0.23
N ALA A 46 4.92 -3.21 1.09
CA ALA A 46 5.93 -3.76 1.99
C ALA A 46 5.96 -5.30 2.02
N ARG A 47 4.89 -5.98 1.58
CA ARG A 47 4.88 -7.44 1.40
C ARG A 47 5.65 -7.82 0.13
N GLU A 48 5.42 -7.11 -0.96
CA GLU A 48 6.11 -7.32 -2.23
C GLU A 48 7.62 -7.08 -2.10
N GLU A 49 8.03 -5.94 -1.54
CA GLU A 49 9.46 -5.58 -1.38
C GLU A 49 10.24 -6.57 -0.50
N LYS A 50 9.57 -7.26 0.41
CA LYS A 50 10.19 -8.25 1.31
C LYS A 50 10.10 -9.68 0.78
N GLY A 51 9.55 -9.90 -0.41
CA GLY A 51 9.23 -11.23 -0.92
C GLY A 51 8.28 -12.01 0.01
N PHE A 52 7.51 -11.29 0.82
CA PHE A 52 6.67 -11.85 1.88
C PHE A 52 5.35 -12.33 1.26
N ASN A 53 5.39 -13.52 0.65
CA ASN A 53 4.25 -14.15 -0.02
C ASN A 53 3.28 -14.78 0.99
N ALA A 54 2.84 -13.99 1.96
CA ALA A 54 1.90 -14.41 2.97
C ALA A 54 0.48 -14.14 2.49
N LYS A 55 -0.33 -15.22 2.38
CA LYS A 55 -1.75 -15.19 1.99
C LYS A 55 -2.50 -14.05 2.69
N ARG A 56 -3.58 -13.55 2.08
CA ARG A 56 -4.38 -12.39 2.54
C ARG A 56 -4.73 -12.45 4.05
N ASP A 57 -4.93 -13.66 4.59
CA ASP A 57 -5.30 -13.94 5.98
C ASP A 57 -4.13 -14.16 6.95
N TYR A 58 -2.89 -14.06 6.47
CA TYR A 58 -1.72 -14.19 7.33
C TYR A 58 -1.61 -12.98 8.25
N SER A 59 -1.88 -13.20 9.53
CA SER A 59 -1.50 -12.30 10.61
C SER A 59 -0.41 -12.96 11.47
N ARG A 60 0.59 -12.20 11.89
CA ARG A 60 1.60 -12.67 12.87
C ARG A 60 0.97 -12.70 14.27
N HIS A 61 0.01 -13.58 14.51
CA HIS A 61 -0.59 -13.77 15.84
C HIS A 61 0.32 -14.54 16.83
N GLY A 62 1.54 -14.88 16.43
CA GLY A 62 2.54 -15.42 17.35
C GLY A 62 3.94 -15.10 16.87
N ARG A 63 4.83 -14.69 17.77
CA ARG A 63 6.29 -14.54 17.56
C ARG A 63 7.00 -15.89 17.27
N ARG A 64 6.26 -16.95 16.89
CA ARG A 64 6.71 -18.33 16.71
C ARG A 64 6.24 -18.96 15.38
N GLY A 65 5.82 -18.17 14.40
CA GLY A 65 5.40 -18.71 13.10
C GLY A 65 6.60 -19.09 12.23
N VAL A 66 6.90 -20.39 12.13
CA VAL A 66 7.88 -20.95 11.19
C VAL A 66 7.43 -20.67 9.75
N ILE A 67 8.36 -20.21 8.91
CA ILE A 67 8.15 -20.03 7.47
C ILE A 67 8.37 -21.40 6.80
N PRO A 68 7.35 -22.06 6.24
CA PRO A 68 7.58 -23.26 5.45
C PRO A 68 8.32 -22.85 4.16
N ARG A 69 9.42 -23.56 3.88
CA ARG A 69 10.28 -23.36 2.71
C ARG A 69 9.72 -24.10 1.51
#